data_AF-A0A935VI02-F1
#
_entry.id   AF-A0A935VI02-F1
#
_cell.length_a   1.000
_cell.length_b   1.000
_cell.length_c   1.000
_cell.angle_alpha   90.00
_cell.angle_beta   90.00
_cell.angle_gamma   90.00
#
_symmetry.space_group_name_H-M   'P 1'
#
loop_
_entity.id
_entity.type
_entity.pdbx_description
1 polymer ?
#
loop_
_entity_poly.entity_id
_entity_poly.type
_entity_poly.pdbx_seq_one_letter_code
_entity_poly.pdbx_strand_id
1 'polypeptide(L)'
;MNFDAGNIYLNYFRLDASAYRDKVRFYEENPKAISSLYFDERIEIDIDYLLCLFEVGRYERFLSKVDIVLESIIAENIFEFKNQNIFNELLFRKAACLFQLKKFLKAEVILKQLIRMENTNPLYIGLYSICKRKQPNDISLTVKAMANASFLLVLSITVARIFLIEPFFDDWLEPFLILRGFLFIFGVVCLFGLELSFQNKIYKETGVFSHRLINTIFGKKVK
;
A
#
# COMPACT_ATOMS: atom_id res chain seq x y z
N MET A 1 0.11 5.37 48.26
CA MET A 1 0.57 4.06 47.77
C MET A 1 1.58 4.31 46.68
N ASN A 2 2.86 4.11 46.99
CA ASN A 2 3.94 4.17 46.01
C ASN A 2 3.78 2.97 45.08
N PHE A 3 3.41 3.21 43.82
CA PHE A 3 3.57 2.20 42.80
C PHE A 3 5.07 2.09 42.54
N ASP A 4 5.67 0.99 42.96
CA ASP A 4 7.03 0.63 42.58
C ASP A 4 7.10 0.56 41.06
N ALA A 5 7.98 1.37 40.46
CA ALA A 5 8.15 1.47 39.02
C ALA A 5 8.35 0.08 38.38
N GLY A 6 9.15 -0.79 38.99
CA GLY A 6 9.39 -2.16 38.49
C GLY A 6 8.15 -3.08 38.49
N ASN A 7 7.11 -2.80 39.28
CA ASN A 7 5.88 -3.59 39.29
C ASN A 7 5.02 -3.31 38.05
N ILE A 8 5.09 -2.09 37.50
CA ILE A 8 4.27 -1.69 36.33
C ILE A 8 4.77 -2.36 35.06
N TYR A 9 6.09 -2.39 34.85
CA TYR A 9 6.70 -3.09 33.73
C TYR A 9 6.33 -4.59 33.74
N LEU A 10 6.49 -5.25 34.89
CA LEU A 10 6.10 -6.65 35.05
C LEU A 10 4.60 -6.87 34.83
N ASN A 11 3.74 -5.99 35.33
CA ASN A 11 2.29 -6.11 35.14
C ASN A 11 1.87 -5.91 33.68
N TYR A 12 2.55 -5.03 32.94
CA TYR A 12 2.32 -4.83 31.52
C TYR A 12 2.68 -6.09 30.71
N PHE A 13 3.85 -6.68 30.94
CA PHE A 13 4.30 -7.88 30.23
C PHE A 13 3.67 -9.19 30.73
N ARG A 14 3.02 -9.18 31.90
CA ARG A 14 2.16 -10.28 32.37
C ARG A 14 0.87 -10.42 31.57
N LEU A 15 0.41 -9.34 30.93
CA LEU A 15 -0.73 -9.41 30.03
C LEU A 15 -0.41 -10.33 28.86
N ASP A 16 -1.40 -11.11 28.41
CA ASP A 16 -1.23 -12.04 27.31
C ASP A 16 -0.68 -11.32 26.07
N ALA A 17 0.24 -11.97 25.34
CA ALA A 17 0.86 -11.42 24.15
C ALA A 17 -0.16 -11.05 23.04
N SER A 18 -1.34 -11.68 23.06
CA SER A 18 -2.45 -11.42 22.14
C SER A 18 -3.52 -10.46 22.68
N ALA A 19 -3.43 -10.05 23.95
CA ALA A 19 -4.37 -9.13 24.59
C ALA A 19 -4.09 -7.66 24.21
N TYR A 20 -4.06 -7.36 22.91
CA TYR A 20 -3.69 -6.04 22.38
C TYR A 20 -4.58 -4.90 22.92
N ARG A 21 -5.88 -5.17 23.12
CA ARG A 21 -6.82 -4.17 23.67
C ARG A 21 -6.54 -3.86 25.14
N ASP A 22 -6.22 -4.88 25.92
CA ASP A 22 -5.97 -4.73 27.35
C ASP A 22 -4.63 -4.04 27.60
N LYS A 23 -3.61 -4.35 26.81
CA LYS A 23 -2.32 -3.64 26.81
C LYS A 23 -2.47 -2.15 26.47
N VAL A 24 -3.22 -1.83 25.42
CA VAL A 24 -3.52 -0.44 25.06
C VAL A 24 -4.25 0.28 26.19
N ARG A 25 -5.24 -0.39 26.81
CA ARG A 25 -5.99 0.16 27.93
C ARG A 25 -5.09 0.41 29.15
N PHE A 26 -4.26 -0.55 29.52
CA PHE A 26 -3.34 -0.44 30.65
C PHE A 26 -2.37 0.73 30.47
N TYR A 27 -1.83 0.90 29.26
CA TYR A 27 -0.96 2.01 28.94
C TYR A 27 -1.67 3.36 29.06
N GLU A 28 -2.89 3.47 28.52
CA GLU A 28 -3.70 4.69 28.56
C GLU A 28 -4.16 5.04 29.99
N GLU A 29 -4.37 4.05 30.86
CA GLU A 29 -4.77 4.25 32.26
C GLU A 29 -3.59 4.63 33.18
N ASN A 30 -2.34 4.33 32.80
CA ASN A 30 -1.15 4.52 33.66
C ASN A 30 -0.04 5.43 33.04
N PRO A 31 -0.35 6.59 32.44
CA PRO A 31 0.65 7.37 31.69
C PRO A 31 1.76 7.96 32.58
N LYS A 32 1.41 8.44 33.78
CA LYS A 32 2.37 9.01 34.74
C LYS A 32 3.36 7.95 35.24
N ALA A 33 2.84 6.74 35.43
CA ALA A 33 3.58 5.64 36.01
C ALA A 33 4.56 5.02 34.99
N ILE A 34 4.17 5.00 33.71
CA ILE A 34 5.07 4.65 32.60
C ILE A 34 6.15 5.73 32.40
N SER A 35 5.79 7.01 32.55
CA SER A 35 6.74 8.12 32.39
C SER A 35 7.83 8.11 33.46
N SER A 36 7.55 7.54 34.64
CA SER A 36 8.51 7.38 35.75
C SER A 36 9.41 6.15 35.64
N LEU A 37 9.20 5.26 34.65
CA LEU A 37 10.07 4.11 34.42
C LEU A 37 11.45 4.54 33.93
N TYR A 38 12.42 3.65 34.09
CA TYR A 38 13.72 3.80 33.45
C TYR A 38 13.57 3.82 31.93
N PHE A 39 14.49 4.49 31.25
CA PHE A 39 14.42 4.68 29.80
C PHE A 39 14.22 3.35 29.05
N ASP A 40 15.02 2.34 29.38
CA ASP A 40 15.01 1.02 28.72
C ASP A 40 13.66 0.30 28.86
N GLU A 41 13.07 0.34 30.05
CA GLU A 41 11.75 -0.24 30.33
C GLU A 41 10.64 0.54 29.62
N ARG A 42 10.76 1.87 29.60
CA ARG A 42 9.79 2.77 28.99
C ARG A 42 9.75 2.60 27.47
N ILE A 43 10.91 2.58 26.81
CA ILE A 43 10.98 2.47 25.35
C ILE A 43 10.42 1.12 24.89
N GLU A 44 10.65 0.06 25.65
CA GLU A 44 10.11 -1.26 25.34
C GLU A 44 8.58 -1.28 25.39
N ILE A 45 8.00 -0.69 26.43
CA ILE A 45 6.55 -0.53 26.57
C ILE A 45 5.99 0.36 25.46
N ASP A 46 6.65 1.48 25.14
CA ASP A 46 6.23 2.40 24.09
C ASP A 46 6.21 1.72 22.71
N ILE A 47 7.22 0.89 22.41
CA ILE A 47 7.28 0.09 21.19
C ILE A 47 6.13 -0.92 21.16
N ASP A 48 5.96 -1.75 22.21
CA ASP A 48 4.90 -2.76 22.27
C ASP A 48 3.51 -2.12 22.19
N TYR A 49 3.32 -0.97 22.83
CA TYR A 49 2.09 -0.18 22.77
C TYR A 49 1.78 0.28 21.33
N LEU A 50 2.77 0.77 20.59
CA LEU A 50 2.60 1.15 19.18
C LEU A 50 2.22 -0.08 18.32
N LEU A 51 2.86 -1.23 18.54
CA LEU A 51 2.49 -2.46 17.84
C LEU A 51 1.04 -2.85 18.15
N CYS A 52 0.63 -2.79 19.42
CA CYS A 52 -0.75 -3.07 19.82
C CYS A 52 -1.76 -2.08 19.22
N LEU A 53 -1.45 -0.77 19.18
CA LEU A 53 -2.31 0.24 18.55
C LEU A 53 -2.55 -0.06 17.08
N PHE A 54 -1.53 -0.55 16.38
CA PHE A 54 -1.63 -0.97 14.99
C PHE A 54 -2.59 -2.17 14.83
N GLU A 55 -2.43 -3.21 15.65
CA GLU A 55 -3.29 -4.41 15.61
C GLU A 55 -4.76 -4.10 15.98
N VAL A 56 -4.98 -3.18 16.92
CA VAL A 56 -6.34 -2.74 17.32
C VAL A 56 -6.96 -1.81 16.27
N GLY A 57 -6.17 -1.28 15.32
CA GLY A 57 -6.65 -0.39 14.26
C GLY A 57 -6.81 1.08 14.67
N ARG A 58 -6.19 1.52 15.77
CA ARG A 58 -6.22 2.92 16.22
C ARG A 58 -5.14 3.76 15.52
N TYR A 59 -5.24 3.87 14.19
CA TYR A 59 -4.18 4.44 13.34
C TYR A 59 -3.85 5.91 13.60
N GLU A 60 -4.83 6.74 13.98
CA GLU A 60 -4.56 8.16 14.28
C GLU A 60 -3.70 8.32 15.55
N ARG A 61 -4.01 7.54 16.59
CA ARG A 61 -3.21 7.53 17.83
C ARG A 61 -1.81 6.99 17.58
N PHE A 62 -1.69 5.93 16.77
CA PHE A 62 -0.38 5.44 16.33
C PHE A 62 0.45 6.55 15.68
N LEU A 63 -0.12 7.26 14.70
CA LEU A 63 0.59 8.34 13.99
C LEU A 63 0.97 9.51 14.90
N SER A 64 0.22 9.77 15.97
CA SER A 64 0.56 10.84 16.93
C SER A 64 1.76 10.53 17.81
N LYS A 65 2.09 9.24 18.02
CA LYS A 65 3.14 8.80 18.95
C LYS A 65 4.36 8.17 18.26
N VAL A 66 4.19 7.62 17.06
CA VAL A 66 5.26 6.90 16.35
C VAL A 66 6.49 7.78 16.10
N ASP A 67 6.32 9.07 15.85
CA ASP A 67 7.44 9.97 15.55
C ASP A 67 8.36 10.17 16.75
N ILE A 68 7.79 10.36 17.94
CA ILE A 68 8.52 10.51 19.21
C ILE A 68 9.32 9.24 19.54
N VAL A 69 8.71 8.07 19.32
CA VAL A 69 9.36 6.78 19.57
C VAL A 69 10.45 6.50 18.54
N LEU A 70 10.24 6.83 17.27
CA LEU A 70 11.26 6.73 16.22
C LEU A 70 12.46 7.63 16.50
N GLU A 71 12.25 8.87 16.95
CA GLU A 71 13.33 9.77 17.37
C GLU A 71 14.14 9.17 18.52
N SER A 72 13.45 8.58 19.52
CA SER A 72 14.10 7.91 20.65
C SER A 72 14.93 6.69 20.22
N ILE A 73 14.41 5.89 19.29
CA ILE A 73 15.12 4.73 18.71
C ILE A 73 16.39 5.16 17.97
N ILE A 74 16.32 6.25 17.20
CA ILE A 74 17.48 6.78 16.47
C ILE A 74 18.52 7.33 17.46
N ALA A 75 18.08 8.10 18.47
CA ALA A 75 18.97 8.74 19.43
C ALA A 75 19.79 7.71 20.23
N GLU A 76 19.14 6.62 20.62
CA GLU A 76 19.75 5.56 21.44
C GLU A 76 20.28 4.38 20.61
N ASN A 77 20.20 4.46 19.28
CA ASN A 77 20.74 3.44 18.35
C ASN A 77 20.14 2.04 18.55
N ILE A 78 18.86 1.95 18.95
CA ILE A 78 18.15 0.71 19.27
C ILE A 78 17.48 0.16 18.00
N PHE A 79 18.29 -0.25 17.02
CA PHE A 79 17.76 -0.71 15.73
C PHE A 79 17.25 -2.15 15.74
N GLU A 80 17.66 -2.97 16.70
CA GLU A 80 17.24 -4.36 16.82
C GLU A 80 16.34 -4.58 18.04
N PHE A 81 15.13 -5.05 17.81
CA PHE A 81 14.21 -5.50 18.85
C PHE A 81 13.67 -6.88 18.47
N LYS A 82 13.88 -7.89 19.33
CA LYS A 82 13.49 -9.30 19.06
C LYS A 82 14.05 -9.85 17.73
N ASN A 83 15.33 -9.57 17.42
CA ASN A 83 16.02 -9.92 16.17
C ASN A 83 15.36 -9.36 14.88
N GLN A 84 14.55 -8.31 15.00
CA GLN A 84 13.96 -7.62 13.87
C GLN A 84 14.36 -6.15 13.89
N ASN A 85 14.50 -5.56 12.70
CA ASN A 85 14.78 -4.14 12.58
C ASN A 85 13.51 -3.33 12.94
N ILE A 86 13.43 -2.90 14.20
CA ILE A 86 12.23 -2.26 14.74
C ILE A 86 11.97 -0.92 14.08
N PHE A 87 13.03 -0.24 13.67
CA PHE A 87 12.94 1.03 12.96
C PHE A 87 12.22 0.86 11.61
N ASN A 88 12.62 -0.12 10.80
CA ASN A 88 11.99 -0.42 9.52
C ASN A 88 10.53 -0.88 9.72
N GLU A 89 10.27 -1.71 10.73
CA GLU A 89 8.93 -2.21 11.05
C GLU A 89 7.98 -1.07 11.45
N LEU A 90 8.41 -0.17 12.34
CA LEU A 90 7.61 0.99 12.76
C LEU A 90 7.36 1.97 11.60
N LEU A 91 8.36 2.21 10.75
CA LEU A 91 8.18 3.01 9.54
C LEU A 91 7.19 2.37 8.56
N PHE A 92 7.26 1.05 8.39
CA PHE A 92 6.34 0.31 7.52
C PHE A 92 4.91 0.39 8.06
N ARG A 93 4.72 0.16 9.36
CA ARG A 93 3.41 0.32 10.03
C ARG A 93 2.90 1.75 9.94
N LYS A 94 3.77 2.77 10.08
CA LYS A 94 3.43 4.18 9.85
C LYS A 94 2.89 4.42 8.43
N ALA A 95 3.56 3.87 7.41
CA ALA A 95 3.08 3.94 6.04
C ALA A 95 1.73 3.22 5.85
N ALA A 96 1.54 2.05 6.45
CA ALA A 96 0.28 1.31 6.42
C ALA A 96 -0.87 2.08 7.11
N CYS A 97 -0.62 2.71 8.26
CA CYS A 97 -1.57 3.61 8.93
C CYS A 97 -2.00 4.76 8.01
N LEU A 98 -1.03 5.43 7.35
CA LEU A 98 -1.32 6.51 6.40
C LEU A 98 -2.12 6.03 5.20
N PHE A 99 -1.82 4.83 4.69
CA PHE A 99 -2.59 4.20 3.63
C PHE A 99 -4.04 3.97 4.03
N GLN A 100 -4.27 3.45 5.24
CA GLN A 100 -5.60 3.17 5.75
C GLN A 100 -6.41 4.45 6.00
N LEU A 101 -5.75 5.55 6.38
CA LEU A 101 -6.34 6.89 6.48
C LEU A 101 -6.47 7.61 5.13
N LYS A 102 -6.28 6.92 3.99
CA LYS A 102 -6.35 7.46 2.62
C LYS A 102 -5.33 8.58 2.33
N LYS A 103 -4.30 8.74 3.15
CA LYS A 103 -3.20 9.71 2.97
C LYS A 103 -2.10 9.10 2.08
N PHE A 104 -2.46 8.72 0.86
CA PHE A 104 -1.60 7.95 -0.05
C PHE A 104 -0.27 8.62 -0.38
N LEU A 105 -0.28 9.95 -0.60
CA LEU A 105 0.94 10.72 -0.89
C LEU A 105 1.99 10.61 0.22
N LYS A 106 1.55 10.72 1.48
CA LYS A 106 2.46 10.63 2.63
C LYS A 106 2.97 9.21 2.82
N ALA A 107 2.09 8.21 2.62
CA ALA A 107 2.48 6.80 2.66
C ALA A 107 3.53 6.47 1.58
N GLU A 108 3.37 7.01 0.37
CA GLU A 108 4.30 6.81 -0.74
C GLU A 108 5.72 7.27 -0.42
N VAL A 109 5.88 8.47 0.16
CA VAL A 109 7.20 9.03 0.50
C VAL A 109 7.93 8.13 1.48
N ILE A 110 7.25 7.66 2.53
CA ILE A 110 7.84 6.78 3.54
C ILE A 110 8.19 5.42 2.94
N LEU A 111 7.31 4.84 2.12
CA LEU A 111 7.58 3.57 1.45
C LEU A 111 8.76 3.67 0.49
N LYS A 112 8.91 4.80 -0.21
CA LYS A 112 10.06 5.04 -1.08
C LYS A 112 11.37 5.11 -0.30
N GLN A 113 11.36 5.74 0.88
CA GLN A 113 12.52 5.75 1.77
C GLN A 113 12.85 4.34 2.27
N LEU A 114 11.84 3.58 2.74
CA LEU A 114 11.99 2.19 3.16
C LEU A 114 12.56 1.29 2.07
N ILE A 115 12.03 1.37 0.85
CA ILE A 115 12.53 0.59 -0.29
C ILE A 115 14.00 0.92 -0.54
N ARG A 116 14.38 2.20 -0.54
CA ARG A 116 15.79 2.60 -0.72
C ARG A 116 16.72 2.06 0.37
N MET A 117 16.23 1.89 1.60
CA MET A 117 16.98 1.29 2.70
C MET A 117 17.06 -0.23 2.58
N GLU A 118 15.94 -0.88 2.24
CA GLU A 118 15.80 -2.33 2.15
C GLU A 118 15.00 -2.71 0.90
N ASN A 119 15.72 -2.89 -0.22
CA ASN A 119 15.09 -3.22 -1.52
C ASN A 119 14.57 -4.66 -1.61
N THR A 120 14.86 -5.51 -0.62
CA THR A 120 14.60 -6.95 -0.64
C THR A 120 13.21 -7.33 -0.15
N ASN A 121 12.53 -6.47 0.61
CA ASN A 121 11.26 -6.85 1.23
C ASN A 121 10.07 -6.66 0.24
N PRO A 122 9.42 -7.76 -0.19
CA PRO A 122 8.31 -7.69 -1.14
C PRO A 122 7.06 -6.98 -0.59
N LEU A 123 6.93 -6.88 0.74
CA LEU A 123 5.79 -6.22 1.37
C LEU A 123 5.82 -4.71 1.13
N TYR A 124 7.01 -4.09 1.20
CA TYR A 124 7.18 -2.64 1.00
C TYR A 124 6.82 -2.26 -0.44
N ILE A 125 7.34 -3.02 -1.42
CA ILE A 125 7.04 -2.85 -2.84
C ILE A 125 5.56 -3.10 -3.12
N GLY A 126 4.99 -4.14 -2.50
CA GLY A 126 3.57 -4.48 -2.60
C GLY A 126 2.68 -3.32 -2.16
N LEU A 127 2.89 -2.79 -0.95
CA LEU A 127 2.11 -1.67 -0.43
C LEU A 127 2.31 -0.40 -1.26
N TYR A 128 3.56 -0.11 -1.68
CA TYR A 128 3.89 1.03 -2.54
C TYR A 128 3.12 0.99 -3.87
N SER A 129 3.08 -0.16 -4.53
CA SER A 129 2.35 -0.34 -5.80
C SER A 129 0.84 -0.09 -5.65
N ILE A 130 0.26 -0.48 -4.51
CA ILE A 130 -1.16 -0.27 -4.21
C ILE A 130 -1.43 1.21 -3.94
N CYS A 131 -0.57 1.89 -3.17
CA CYS A 131 -0.66 3.34 -2.94
C CYS A 131 -0.70 4.10 -4.26
N LYS A 132 0.25 3.80 -5.15
CA LYS A 132 0.40 4.47 -6.44
C LYS A 132 -0.78 4.23 -7.38
N ARG A 133 -1.40 3.04 -7.33
CA ARG A 133 -2.60 2.71 -8.12
C ARG A 133 -3.85 3.41 -7.61
N LYS A 134 -3.96 3.60 -6.29
CA LYS A 134 -5.11 4.30 -5.66
C LYS A 134 -5.00 5.82 -5.74
N GLN A 135 -3.83 6.36 -6.05
CA GLN A 135 -3.66 7.77 -6.28
C GLN A 135 -4.46 8.21 -7.52
N PRO A 136 -5.23 9.31 -7.45
CA PRO A 136 -5.89 9.83 -8.63
C PRO A 136 -4.83 10.20 -9.66
N ASN A 137 -4.87 9.51 -10.80
CA ASN A 137 -4.04 9.82 -11.94
C ASN A 137 -4.97 10.05 -13.13
N ASP A 138 -5.25 11.32 -13.41
CA ASP A 138 -6.19 11.74 -14.45
C ASP A 138 -5.82 11.16 -15.81
N ILE A 139 -4.52 11.04 -16.10
CA ILE A 139 -4.01 10.44 -17.33
C ILE A 139 -4.49 8.99 -17.48
N SER A 140 -4.47 8.21 -16.39
CA SER A 140 -4.90 6.81 -16.44
C SER A 140 -6.41 6.67 -16.64
N LEU A 141 -7.19 7.65 -16.18
CA LEU A 141 -8.63 7.71 -16.37
C LEU A 141 -8.97 8.05 -17.83
N THR A 142 -8.30 9.06 -18.40
CA THR A 142 -8.50 9.49 -19.79
C THR A 142 -8.17 8.38 -20.79
N VAL A 143 -7.05 7.67 -20.59
CA VAL A 143 -6.67 6.56 -21.48
C VAL A 143 -7.67 5.40 -21.40
N LYS A 144 -8.20 5.08 -20.20
CA LYS A 144 -9.27 4.08 -20.06
C LYS A 144 -10.56 4.51 -20.74
N ALA A 145 -10.94 5.78 -20.60
CA ALA A 145 -12.12 6.33 -21.27
C ALA A 145 -11.97 6.25 -22.81
N MET A 146 -10.78 6.57 -23.33
CA MET A 146 -10.48 6.50 -24.75
C MET A 146 -10.49 5.06 -25.28
N ALA A 147 -9.97 4.08 -24.53
CA ALA A 147 -10.08 2.67 -24.87
C ALA A 147 -11.54 2.20 -24.92
N ASN A 148 -12.34 2.56 -23.91
CA ASN A 148 -13.77 2.24 -23.87
C ASN A 148 -14.54 2.88 -25.02
N ALA A 149 -14.24 4.14 -25.35
CA ALA A 149 -14.84 4.84 -26.50
C ALA A 149 -14.49 4.13 -27.83
N SER A 150 -13.25 3.67 -27.98
CA SER A 150 -12.84 2.89 -29.16
C SER A 150 -13.65 1.59 -29.29
N PHE A 151 -13.84 0.86 -28.18
CA PHE A 151 -14.66 -0.36 -28.20
C PHE A 151 -16.14 -0.09 -28.50
N LEU A 152 -16.70 1.02 -27.98
CA LEU A 152 -18.07 1.43 -28.32
C LEU A 152 -18.20 1.76 -29.81
N LEU A 153 -17.22 2.44 -30.42
CA LEU A 153 -17.21 2.70 -31.85
C LEU A 153 -17.12 1.41 -32.68
N VAL A 154 -16.29 0.45 -32.27
CA VAL A 154 -16.21 -0.88 -32.91
C VAL A 154 -17.56 -1.60 -32.88
N LEU A 155 -18.28 -1.53 -31.76
CA LEU A 155 -19.61 -2.11 -31.63
C LEU A 155 -20.62 -1.40 -32.54
N SER A 156 -20.65 -0.07 -32.54
CA SER A 156 -21.54 0.72 -33.40
C SER A 156 -21.29 0.43 -34.89
N ILE A 157 -20.03 0.35 -35.31
CA ILE A 157 -19.65 -0.02 -36.68
C ILE A 157 -20.12 -1.44 -37.02
N THR A 158 -20.03 -2.38 -36.08
CA THR A 158 -20.48 -3.76 -36.29
C THR A 158 -21.99 -3.83 -36.48
N VAL A 159 -22.76 -3.08 -35.68
CA VAL A 159 -24.22 -3.01 -35.81
C VAL A 159 -24.60 -2.35 -37.15
N ALA A 160 -23.98 -1.22 -37.50
CA ALA A 160 -24.22 -0.53 -38.76
C ALA A 160 -23.94 -1.43 -39.98
N ARG A 161 -22.88 -2.26 -39.90
CA ARG A 161 -22.58 -3.23 -40.95
C ARG A 161 -23.70 -4.25 -41.16
N ILE A 162 -24.16 -4.90 -40.09
CA ILE A 162 -25.18 -5.95 -40.16
C ILE A 162 -26.51 -5.39 -40.68
N PHE A 163 -26.88 -4.17 -40.26
CA PHE A 163 -28.16 -3.58 -40.62
C PHE A 163 -28.19 -2.89 -41.99
N LEU A 164 -27.11 -2.21 -42.39
CA LEU A 164 -27.13 -1.29 -43.55
C LEU A 164 -26.25 -1.77 -44.70
N ILE A 165 -25.10 -2.38 -44.43
CA ILE A 165 -24.08 -2.60 -45.46
C ILE A 165 -24.31 -3.94 -46.17
N GLU A 166 -24.54 -5.03 -45.43
CA GLU A 166 -24.83 -6.35 -46.02
C GLU A 166 -26.06 -6.38 -46.97
N PRO A 167 -27.16 -5.65 -46.70
CA PRO A 167 -28.30 -5.64 -47.61
C PRO A 167 -28.23 -4.62 -48.77
N PHE A 168 -27.38 -3.58 -48.71
CA PHE A 168 -27.44 -2.45 -49.67
C PHE A 168 -26.12 -2.07 -50.36
N PHE A 169 -24.94 -2.41 -49.83
CA PHE A 169 -23.67 -1.87 -50.32
C PHE A 169 -22.51 -2.89 -50.20
N ASP A 170 -22.40 -3.80 -51.16
CA ASP A 170 -21.34 -4.82 -51.22
C ASP A 170 -19.93 -4.21 -51.37
N ASP A 171 -19.78 -3.14 -52.17
CA ASP A 171 -18.48 -2.50 -52.45
C ASP A 171 -17.86 -1.79 -51.22
N TRP A 172 -18.66 -1.45 -50.21
CA TRP A 172 -18.19 -0.74 -49.00
C TRP A 172 -17.84 -1.70 -47.84
N LEU A 173 -17.92 -3.01 -48.05
CA LEU A 173 -17.62 -4.00 -47.00
C LEU A 173 -16.15 -4.00 -46.59
N GLU A 174 -15.22 -3.96 -47.54
CA GLU A 174 -13.77 -4.04 -47.25
C GLU A 174 -13.24 -2.84 -46.45
N PRO A 175 -13.53 -1.57 -46.80
CA PRO A 175 -13.04 -0.42 -46.03
C PRO A 175 -13.52 -0.43 -44.58
N PHE A 176 -14.77 -0.84 -44.34
CA PHE A 176 -15.36 -0.92 -43.00
C PHE A 176 -14.74 -2.04 -42.15
N LEU A 177 -14.39 -3.18 -42.77
CA LEU A 177 -13.65 -4.27 -42.12
C LEU A 177 -12.27 -3.82 -41.65
N ILE A 178 -11.54 -3.12 -42.52
CA ILE A 178 -10.20 -2.59 -42.21
C ILE A 178 -10.29 -1.58 -41.05
N LEU A 179 -11.20 -0.61 -41.15
CA LEU A 179 -11.40 0.41 -40.10
C LEU A 179 -11.72 -0.20 -38.74
N ARG A 180 -12.62 -1.19 -38.70
CA ARG A 180 -12.98 -1.91 -37.47
C ARG A 180 -11.76 -2.64 -36.88
N GLY A 181 -10.98 -3.31 -37.72
CA GLY A 181 -9.75 -3.99 -37.31
C GLY A 181 -8.76 -3.03 -36.67
N PHE A 182 -8.54 -1.87 -37.29
CA PHE A 182 -7.68 -0.82 -36.75
C PHE A 182 -8.16 -0.29 -35.39
N LEU A 183 -9.45 0.05 -35.24
CA LEU A 183 -10.02 0.55 -33.99
C LEU A 183 -9.94 -0.48 -32.86
N PHE A 184 -10.10 -1.77 -33.18
CA PHE A 184 -9.95 -2.84 -32.21
C PHE A 184 -8.51 -2.98 -31.73
N ILE A 185 -7.55 -3.06 -32.66
CA ILE A 185 -6.12 -3.13 -32.33
C ILE A 185 -5.70 -1.90 -31.53
N PHE A 186 -6.16 -0.71 -31.92
CA PHE A 186 -5.89 0.54 -31.23
C PHE A 186 -6.37 0.49 -29.76
N GLY A 187 -7.61 0.08 -29.51
CA GLY A 187 -8.14 -0.04 -28.15
C GLY A 187 -7.34 -1.01 -27.28
N VAL A 188 -6.93 -2.15 -27.85
CA VAL A 188 -6.08 -3.14 -27.17
C VAL A 188 -4.70 -2.55 -26.86
N VAL A 189 -4.04 -1.91 -27.82
CA VAL A 189 -2.72 -1.29 -27.65
C VAL A 189 -2.77 -0.18 -26.60
N CYS A 190 -3.82 0.64 -26.55
CA CYS A 190 -3.98 1.65 -25.51
C CYS A 190 -4.03 1.05 -24.10
N LEU A 191 -4.77 -0.05 -23.90
CA LEU A 191 -4.86 -0.72 -22.60
C LEU A 191 -3.54 -1.39 -22.21
N PHE A 192 -2.91 -2.12 -23.13
CA PHE A 192 -1.61 -2.73 -22.88
C PHE A 192 -0.51 -1.70 -22.63
N GLY A 193 -0.49 -0.61 -23.40
CA GLY A 193 0.46 0.48 -23.24
C GLY A 193 0.32 1.19 -21.89
N LEU A 194 -0.90 1.34 -21.38
CA LEU A 194 -1.15 1.90 -20.05
C LEU A 194 -0.60 1.01 -18.94
N GLU A 195 -0.86 -0.31 -19.00
CA GLU A 195 -0.32 -1.28 -18.03
C GLU A 195 1.22 -1.34 -18.08
N LEU A 196 1.80 -1.37 -19.29
CA LEU A 196 3.26 -1.33 -19.49
C LEU A 196 3.87 -0.04 -18.94
N SER A 197 3.26 1.12 -19.21
CA SER A 197 3.72 2.41 -18.69
C SER A 197 3.69 2.45 -17.16
N PHE A 198 2.64 1.88 -16.56
CA PHE A 198 2.52 1.76 -15.10
C PHE A 198 3.60 0.87 -14.51
N GLN A 199 3.84 -0.31 -15.10
CA GLN A 199 4.90 -1.23 -14.66
C GLN A 199 6.29 -0.62 -14.84
N ASN A 200 6.56 0.05 -15.97
CA ASN A 200 7.81 0.77 -16.21
C ASN A 200 8.03 1.90 -15.21
N LYS A 201 6.97 2.62 -14.82
CA LYS A 201 7.05 3.68 -13.81
C LYS A 201 7.36 3.11 -12.42
N ILE A 202 6.80 1.94 -12.07
CA ILE A 202 7.16 1.25 -10.82
C ILE A 202 8.61 0.76 -10.88
N TYR A 203 9.01 0.12 -11.99
CA TYR A 203 10.36 -0.40 -12.17
C TYR A 203 11.42 0.71 -12.09
N LYS A 204 11.19 1.85 -12.76
CA LYS A 204 12.10 3.00 -12.69
C LYS A 204 12.26 3.56 -11.27
N GLU A 205 11.21 3.50 -10.46
CA GLU A 205 11.21 4.11 -9.13
C GLU A 205 11.61 3.17 -8.00
N THR A 206 11.49 1.86 -8.19
CA THR A 206 11.79 0.85 -7.16
C THR A 206 12.89 -0.13 -7.55
N GLY A 207 13.32 -0.15 -8.83
CA GLY A 207 14.32 -1.09 -9.34
C GLY A 207 13.85 -2.55 -9.41
N VAL A 208 12.62 -2.84 -8.96
CA VAL A 208 12.08 -4.19 -8.86
C VAL A 208 10.76 -4.26 -9.61
N PHE A 209 10.57 -5.34 -10.38
CA PHE A 209 9.30 -5.58 -11.04
C PHE A 209 8.26 -5.98 -9.99
N SER A 210 7.08 -5.35 -10.00
CA SER A 210 5.98 -5.80 -9.13
C SER A 210 5.44 -7.14 -9.66
N HIS A 211 6.12 -8.23 -9.30
CA HIS A 211 5.79 -9.61 -9.70
C HIS A 211 4.40 -10.06 -9.24
N ARG A 212 3.69 -9.27 -8.41
CA ARG A 212 2.28 -9.54 -8.07
C ARG A 212 1.37 -9.56 -9.29
N LEU A 213 1.65 -8.80 -10.36
CA LEU A 213 0.82 -8.85 -11.57
C LEU A 213 1.02 -10.13 -12.37
N ILE A 214 2.26 -10.61 -12.50
CA ILE A 214 2.53 -11.92 -13.11
C ILE A 214 1.89 -13.03 -12.28
N ASN A 215 2.00 -13.00 -10.95
CA ASN A 215 1.38 -14.02 -10.10
C ASN A 215 -0.16 -13.97 -10.06
N THR A 216 -0.77 -12.82 -10.33
CA THR A 216 -2.25 -12.70 -10.41
C THR A 216 -2.76 -13.17 -11.78
N ILE A 217 -1.97 -12.97 -12.85
CA ILE A 217 -2.26 -13.51 -14.20
C ILE A 217 -1.91 -15.01 -14.30
N PHE A 218 -0.88 -15.47 -13.58
CA PHE A 218 -0.40 -16.87 -13.56
C PHE A 218 -0.78 -17.66 -12.29
N GLY A 219 -1.74 -17.16 -11.51
CA GLY A 219 -2.41 -17.95 -10.47
C GLY A 219 -1.54 -18.58 -9.37
N LYS A 220 -0.35 -18.07 -9.08
CA LYS A 220 0.45 -18.57 -7.95
C LYS A 220 0.19 -17.76 -6.69
N LYS A 221 -0.72 -18.27 -5.86
CA LYS A 221 -0.76 -17.98 -4.41
C LYS A 221 0.59 -18.38 -3.82
N VAL A 222 1.41 -17.41 -3.43
CA VAL A 222 2.58 -17.67 -2.60
C VAL A 222 2.06 -17.87 -1.18
N LYS A 223 2.25 -19.09 -0.67
CA LYS A 223 2.15 -19.45 0.75
C LYS A 223 3.28 -18.79 1.52
#